data_AF-A0A0Q4BAJ7-F1
#
_entry.id   AF-A0A0Q4BAJ7-F1
#
_cell.length_a   1.000
_cell.length_b   1.000
_cell.length_c   1.000
_cell.angle_alpha   90.00
_cell.angle_beta   90.00
_cell.angle_gamma   90.00
#
_symmetry.space_group_name_H-M   'P 1'
#
loop_
_entity.id
_entity.type
_entity.pdbx_description
1 polymer ?
#
loop_
_entity_poly.entity_id
_entity_poly.type
_entity_poly.pdbx_seq_one_letter_code
_entity_poly.pdbx_strand_id
1 'polypeptide(L)'
;MSAETGDPWTDIPENEIIDWGEMWGTVIQFQYVYDPEVGNQAQTIEWDFGDGSPRSTEWNPRHTYEEYGTYIVVQHVTNTYEGFSEDWGYYRMTIMGKPYVEIVAPEGAPQMEKVYATKGTAPEQPDDPIWKGHEFLGYYADAEFTVPFDWTIPLDRAVTAYAQFQNASVIPDPDDEDPIDDEDPNGTDSKDNITAGIGEFFEQYGALTLGIAGGIVIAVFAIGVRHPVVLIVGIALLVIAALLKFGVI
;
A
#
# COMPACT_ATOMS: atom_id res chain seq x y z
N MET A 1 -10.49 12.25 57.72
CA MET A 1 -9.70 11.73 56.60
C MET A 1 -10.21 12.39 55.33
N SER A 2 -9.33 12.83 54.44
CA SER A 2 -9.67 12.87 53.01
C SER A 2 -9.82 11.43 52.55
N ALA A 3 -10.91 11.12 51.84
CA ALA A 3 -10.87 9.95 50.95
C ALA A 3 -9.90 10.29 49.83
N GLU A 4 -9.04 9.35 49.46
CA GLU A 4 -8.24 9.51 48.26
C GLU A 4 -9.19 9.39 47.07
N THR A 5 -9.39 10.48 46.33
CA THR A 5 -10.13 10.47 45.06
C THR A 5 -9.22 9.89 43.97
N GLY A 6 -8.80 8.64 44.18
CA GLY A 6 -8.35 7.79 43.09
C GLY A 6 -9.56 7.51 42.21
N ASP A 7 -9.43 7.81 40.93
CA ASP A 7 -10.41 7.44 39.92
C ASP A 7 -10.42 5.89 39.85
N PRO A 8 -11.57 5.20 39.97
CA PRO A 8 -11.62 3.75 40.24
C PRO A 8 -10.98 2.87 39.14
N TRP A 9 -10.69 3.46 37.99
CA TRP A 9 -10.11 2.85 36.78
C TRP A 9 -8.58 2.65 36.84
N THR A 10 -7.89 2.97 37.94
CA THR A 10 -6.42 2.95 37.97
C THR A 10 -5.78 1.57 38.10
N ASP A 11 -6.49 0.56 38.60
CA ASP A 11 -5.99 -0.82 38.82
C ASP A 11 -6.89 -1.86 38.11
N ILE A 12 -7.09 -1.72 36.79
CA ILE A 12 -7.88 -2.66 35.98
C ILE A 12 -7.14 -4.01 35.88
N PRO A 13 -7.77 -5.13 36.26
CA PRO A 13 -7.12 -6.44 36.17
C PRO A 13 -7.08 -6.95 34.71
N GLU A 14 -5.89 -7.35 34.26
CA GLU A 14 -5.61 -7.80 32.88
C GLU A 14 -6.57 -8.88 32.35
N ASN A 15 -7.12 -9.72 33.24
CA ASN A 15 -8.08 -10.78 32.88
C ASN A 15 -9.52 -10.31 32.61
N GLU A 16 -9.84 -9.04 32.85
CA GLU A 16 -11.14 -8.42 32.52
C GLU A 16 -11.04 -7.50 31.29
N ILE A 17 -9.83 -7.27 30.77
CA ILE A 17 -9.58 -6.48 29.56
C ILE A 17 -9.87 -7.33 28.32
N ILE A 18 -10.83 -6.89 27.51
CA ILE A 18 -11.13 -7.46 26.21
C ILE A 18 -10.28 -6.74 25.16
N ASP A 19 -9.39 -7.48 24.49
CA ASP A 19 -8.54 -6.92 23.43
C ASP A 19 -9.30 -6.85 22.10
N TRP A 20 -9.46 -5.65 21.55
CA TRP A 20 -10.04 -5.38 20.22
C TRP A 20 -8.97 -5.21 19.13
N GLY A 21 -7.68 -5.20 19.48
CA GLY A 21 -6.56 -5.17 18.54
C GLY A 21 -6.33 -3.84 17.81
N GLU A 22 -5.84 -3.92 16.58
CA GLU A 22 -5.43 -2.77 15.78
C GLU A 22 -6.60 -2.01 15.12
N MET A 23 -6.70 -0.72 15.44
CA MET A 23 -7.63 0.22 14.85
C MET A 23 -6.93 1.06 13.79
N TRP A 24 -7.32 0.83 12.54
CA TRP A 24 -6.83 1.56 11.38
C TRP A 24 -7.79 2.72 11.05
N GLY A 25 -7.42 3.90 11.52
CA GLY A 25 -8.21 5.14 11.57
C GLY A 25 -8.15 5.76 12.96
N THR A 26 -8.14 7.10 13.06
CA THR A 26 -8.12 7.83 14.35
C THR A 26 -9.51 8.04 14.97
N VAL A 27 -10.58 7.78 14.21
CA VAL A 27 -11.96 8.08 14.59
C VAL A 27 -12.71 6.78 14.87
N ILE A 28 -13.09 6.56 16.13
CA ILE A 28 -13.75 5.32 16.57
C ILE A 28 -15.21 5.61 16.90
N GLN A 29 -16.10 4.83 16.32
CA GLN A 29 -17.53 4.84 16.62
C GLN A 29 -17.81 3.74 17.65
N PHE A 30 -18.08 4.14 18.89
CA PHE A 30 -18.50 3.21 19.94
C PHE A 30 -20.00 2.93 19.80
N GLN A 31 -20.42 1.76 20.30
CA GLN A 31 -21.81 1.35 20.31
C GLN A 31 -22.14 0.59 21.59
N TYR A 32 -23.14 1.04 22.34
CA TYR A 32 -23.77 0.23 23.38
C TYR A 32 -24.73 -0.77 22.73
N VAL A 33 -24.61 -2.05 23.08
CA VAL A 33 -25.46 -3.14 22.58
C VAL A 33 -26.25 -3.71 23.75
N TYR A 34 -27.57 -3.55 23.72
CA TYR A 34 -28.46 -4.13 24.72
C TYR A 34 -28.77 -5.60 24.40
N ASP A 35 -28.53 -6.48 25.37
CA ASP A 35 -28.95 -7.88 25.31
C ASP A 35 -30.33 -8.07 25.99
N PRO A 36 -31.39 -8.44 25.23
CA PRO A 36 -32.72 -8.67 25.80
C PRO A 36 -32.82 -9.96 26.64
N GLU A 37 -31.88 -10.90 26.54
CA GLU A 37 -31.89 -12.14 27.32
C GLU A 37 -31.36 -11.93 28.75
N VAL A 38 -30.50 -10.93 28.96
CA VAL A 38 -29.99 -10.52 30.28
C VAL A 38 -31.06 -9.72 31.07
N GLY A 39 -31.98 -9.05 30.38
CA GLY A 39 -33.21 -8.48 30.96
C GLY A 39 -33.04 -7.24 31.86
N ASN A 40 -31.82 -6.79 32.12
CA ASN A 40 -31.52 -5.57 32.87
C ASN A 40 -30.98 -4.48 31.92
N GLN A 41 -31.72 -3.39 31.73
CA GLN A 41 -31.32 -2.30 30.84
C GLN A 41 -30.62 -1.17 31.60
N ALA A 42 -29.44 -0.76 31.12
CA ALA A 42 -28.75 0.44 31.61
C ALA A 42 -29.63 1.70 31.49
N GLN A 43 -29.60 2.53 32.53
CA GLN A 43 -30.23 3.85 32.58
C GLN A 43 -29.24 4.99 32.31
N THR A 44 -27.99 4.81 32.74
CA THR A 44 -26.88 5.72 32.45
C THR A 44 -25.73 4.95 31.82
N ILE A 45 -24.89 5.68 31.11
CA ILE A 45 -23.61 5.21 30.58
C ILE A 45 -22.58 6.33 30.73
N GLU A 46 -21.34 5.97 31.04
CA GLU A 46 -20.16 6.83 30.96
C GLU A 46 -19.05 6.08 30.21
N TRP A 47 -18.32 6.80 29.37
CA TRP A 47 -17.16 6.32 28.64
C TRP A 47 -15.94 7.16 29.01
N ASP A 48 -14.86 6.50 29.42
CA ASP A 48 -13.50 7.06 29.44
C ASP A 48 -12.71 6.44 28.28
N PHE A 49 -12.09 7.25 27.44
CA PHE A 49 -11.35 6.77 26.26
C PHE A 49 -9.88 6.42 26.55
N GLY A 50 -9.40 6.66 27.78
CA GLY A 50 -8.04 6.31 28.21
C GLY A 50 -6.93 7.21 27.63
N ASP A 51 -7.28 8.24 26.87
CA ASP A 51 -6.37 9.22 26.25
C ASP A 51 -6.30 10.56 27.02
N GLY A 52 -7.05 10.69 28.13
CA GLY A 52 -7.13 11.92 28.93
C GLY A 52 -8.11 12.97 28.38
N SER A 53 -8.88 12.65 27.34
CA SER A 53 -9.99 13.49 26.88
C SER A 53 -11.19 13.44 27.84
N PRO A 54 -12.15 14.40 27.76
CA PRO A 54 -13.31 14.42 28.66
C PRO A 54 -14.23 13.20 28.45
N ARG A 55 -14.68 12.60 29.57
CA ARG A 55 -15.64 11.48 29.56
C ARG A 55 -16.94 11.82 28.84
N SER A 56 -17.53 10.84 28.16
CA SER A 56 -18.78 10.98 27.42
C SER A 56 -19.93 10.18 28.04
N THR A 57 -21.11 10.78 28.12
CA THR A 57 -22.36 10.12 28.56
C THR A 57 -23.31 9.81 27.40
N GLU A 58 -22.80 9.82 26.17
CA GLU A 58 -23.55 9.36 25.00
C GLU A 58 -23.62 7.82 24.93
N TRP A 59 -24.72 7.28 24.41
CA TRP A 59 -24.88 5.83 24.23
C TRP A 59 -23.98 5.23 23.14
N ASN A 60 -23.69 6.01 22.11
CA ASN A 60 -22.91 5.58 20.95
C ASN A 60 -21.95 6.71 20.52
N PRO A 61 -20.96 7.08 21.36
CA PRO A 61 -20.11 8.22 21.09
C PRO A 61 -19.20 7.98 19.88
N ARG A 62 -18.89 9.06 19.17
CA ARG A 62 -17.90 9.08 18.09
C ARG A 62 -16.66 9.83 18.57
N HIS A 63 -15.66 9.09 19.02
CA HIS A 63 -14.41 9.67 19.53
C HIS A 63 -13.37 9.88 18.41
N THR A 64 -12.40 10.75 18.66
CA THR A 64 -11.22 10.94 17.80
C THR A 64 -9.96 11.01 18.65
N TYR A 65 -9.07 10.04 18.49
CA TYR A 65 -7.75 10.04 19.11
C TYR A 65 -6.80 10.94 18.33
N GLU A 66 -6.14 11.88 19.01
CA GLU A 66 -5.16 12.79 18.38
C GLU A 66 -3.77 12.14 18.23
N GLU A 67 -3.41 11.25 19.14
CA GLU A 67 -2.14 10.50 19.13
C GLU A 67 -2.33 9.03 18.69
N TYR A 68 -1.21 8.34 18.43
CA TYR A 68 -1.18 6.91 18.10
C TYR A 68 -0.62 6.13 19.29
N GLY A 69 -1.27 5.04 19.67
CA GLY A 69 -0.89 4.27 20.86
C GLY A 69 -1.93 3.22 21.24
N THR A 70 -1.64 2.50 22.31
CA THR A 70 -2.58 1.54 22.92
C THR A 70 -3.32 2.20 24.07
N TYR A 71 -4.65 2.22 23.99
CA TYR A 71 -5.54 2.79 24.99
C TYR A 71 -6.38 1.68 25.62
N ILE A 72 -6.79 1.89 26.87
CA ILE A 72 -7.83 1.09 27.54
C ILE A 72 -9.04 2.01 27.67
N VAL A 73 -10.04 1.77 26.83
CA VAL A 73 -11.34 2.42 26.94
C VAL A 73 -12.11 1.72 28.05
N VAL A 74 -12.81 2.48 28.90
CA VAL A 74 -13.74 1.91 29.87
C VAL A 74 -15.15 2.41 29.61
N GLN A 75 -16.08 1.47 29.60
CA GLN A 75 -17.53 1.69 29.68
C GLN A 75 -17.97 1.40 31.12
N HIS A 76 -18.79 2.30 31.68
CA HIS A 76 -19.53 2.07 32.91
C HIS A 76 -21.01 2.30 32.66
N VAL A 77 -21.85 1.37 33.10
CA VAL A 77 -23.30 1.50 33.02
C VAL A 77 -23.93 1.31 34.39
N THR A 78 -25.01 2.06 34.68
CA THR A 78 -25.78 1.89 35.92
C THR A 78 -27.27 1.77 35.65
N ASN A 79 -27.98 1.07 36.53
CA ASN A 79 -29.43 1.05 36.61
C ASN A 79 -29.88 1.17 38.08
N THR A 80 -30.87 2.03 38.34
CA THR A 80 -31.48 2.26 39.65
C THR A 80 -32.86 1.60 39.84
N TYR A 81 -33.32 0.83 38.85
CA TYR A 81 -34.60 0.11 38.88
C TYR A 81 -34.59 -1.05 39.88
N GLU A 82 -35.50 -1.01 40.85
CA GLU A 82 -35.64 -1.94 41.99
C GLU A 82 -34.40 -2.12 42.91
N GLY A 83 -33.29 -1.44 42.60
CA GLY A 83 -32.07 -1.36 43.38
C GLY A 83 -30.99 -0.62 42.58
N PHE A 84 -29.86 -0.29 43.20
CA PHE A 84 -28.68 0.14 42.44
C PHE A 84 -27.93 -1.09 41.92
N SER A 85 -27.61 -1.07 40.63
CA SER A 85 -26.77 -2.06 39.95
C SER A 85 -25.87 -1.34 38.93
N GLU A 86 -24.69 -1.89 38.70
CA GLU A 86 -23.70 -1.35 37.77
C GLU A 86 -22.93 -2.48 37.08
N ASP A 87 -22.37 -2.19 35.90
CA ASP A 87 -21.52 -3.10 35.14
C ASP A 87 -20.41 -2.32 34.40
N TRP A 88 -19.28 -2.98 34.16
CA TRP A 88 -18.00 -2.36 33.79
C TRP A 88 -17.35 -3.13 32.63
N GLY A 89 -17.06 -2.45 31.52
CA GLY A 89 -16.47 -3.04 30.32
C GLY A 89 -15.13 -2.39 29.96
N TYR A 90 -14.05 -3.16 30.00
CA TYR A 90 -12.68 -2.69 29.71
C TYR A 90 -12.22 -3.18 28.34
N TYR A 91 -11.87 -2.26 27.44
CA TYR A 91 -11.55 -2.57 26.04
C TYR A 91 -10.17 -2.02 25.65
N ARG A 92 -9.22 -2.91 25.38
CA ARG A 92 -7.91 -2.54 24.83
C ARG A 92 -8.01 -2.34 23.32
N MET A 93 -7.46 -1.24 22.82
CA MET A 93 -7.32 -0.99 21.38
C MET A 93 -6.02 -0.25 21.07
N THR A 94 -5.41 -0.55 19.93
CA THR A 94 -4.20 0.12 19.45
C THR A 94 -4.51 0.96 18.21
N ILE A 95 -4.47 2.28 18.35
CA ILE A 95 -4.72 3.23 17.25
C ILE A 95 -3.47 3.32 16.38
N MET A 96 -3.55 2.76 15.17
CA MET A 96 -2.46 2.72 14.19
C MET A 96 -2.44 3.95 13.26
N GLY A 97 -3.40 4.86 13.43
CA GLY A 97 -3.63 5.96 12.49
C GLY A 97 -4.21 5.48 11.16
N LYS A 98 -4.13 6.33 10.12
CA LYS A 98 -4.59 5.96 8.77
C LYS A 98 -3.68 4.88 8.16
N PRO A 99 -4.21 3.91 7.39
CA PRO A 99 -3.37 2.99 6.62
C PRO A 99 -2.55 3.76 5.57
N TYR A 100 -1.36 3.27 5.25
CA TYR A 100 -0.43 3.94 4.34
C TYR A 100 0.40 2.99 3.50
N VAL A 101 0.91 3.48 2.37
CA VAL A 101 2.03 2.86 1.65
C VAL A 101 3.34 3.46 2.19
N GLU A 102 4.24 2.60 2.65
CA GLU A 102 5.62 2.95 2.98
C GLU A 102 6.51 2.64 1.77
N ILE A 103 7.09 3.66 1.18
CA ILE A 103 7.90 3.54 -0.03
C ILE A 103 9.37 3.38 0.35
N VAL A 104 9.92 2.20 0.09
CA VAL A 104 11.35 1.91 0.22
C VAL A 104 12.05 2.27 -1.09
N ALA A 105 13.09 3.09 -1.02
CA ALA A 105 13.92 3.50 -2.14
C ALA A 105 15.39 3.09 -1.92
N PRO A 106 16.23 3.04 -2.98
CA PRO A 106 17.66 2.74 -2.85
C PRO A 106 18.43 3.74 -1.97
N GLU A 107 19.57 3.33 -1.42
CA GLU A 107 20.44 4.23 -0.66
C GLU A 107 20.93 5.38 -1.57
N GLY A 108 20.79 6.63 -1.09
CA GLY A 108 21.13 7.83 -1.84
C GLY A 108 20.02 8.36 -2.76
N ALA A 109 18.89 7.66 -2.90
CA ALA A 109 17.68 8.17 -3.52
C ALA A 109 17.00 9.26 -2.65
N PRO A 110 16.05 10.05 -3.19
CA PRO A 110 15.25 10.98 -2.40
C PRO A 110 14.52 10.27 -1.26
N GLN A 111 14.36 10.95 -0.11
CA GLN A 111 13.48 10.46 0.95
C GLN A 111 12.03 10.48 0.46
N MET A 112 11.37 9.32 0.49
CA MET A 112 9.97 9.18 0.10
C MET A 112 9.05 9.39 1.32
N GLU A 113 7.90 10.03 1.11
CA GLU A 113 6.88 10.21 2.15
C GLU A 113 5.92 9.01 2.21
N LYS A 114 5.22 8.84 3.35
CA LYS A 114 4.18 7.82 3.53
C LYS A 114 2.89 8.27 2.85
N VAL A 115 2.37 7.46 1.94
CA VAL A 115 1.14 7.76 1.20
C VAL A 115 -0.06 7.23 1.97
N TYR A 116 -0.78 8.11 2.67
CA TYR A 116 -1.92 7.73 3.52
C TYR A 116 -3.24 7.59 2.75
N ALA A 117 -3.97 6.50 2.99
CA ALA A 117 -5.32 6.27 2.49
C ALA A 117 -6.38 6.44 3.60
N THR A 118 -7.66 6.37 3.23
CA THR A 118 -8.73 6.09 4.21
C THR A 118 -8.93 4.57 4.26
N LYS A 119 -9.28 4.00 5.43
CA LYS A 119 -9.50 2.55 5.52
C LYS A 119 -10.59 2.11 4.54
N GLY A 120 -10.28 1.14 3.68
CA GLY A 120 -11.18 0.69 2.63
C GLY A 120 -11.23 1.58 1.38
N THR A 121 -10.30 2.54 1.22
CA THR A 121 -10.09 3.25 -0.05
C THR A 121 -8.72 2.92 -0.64
N ALA A 122 -8.61 3.04 -1.96
CA ALA A 122 -7.32 3.05 -2.64
C ALA A 122 -6.46 4.24 -2.14
N PRO A 123 -5.12 4.10 -2.12
CA PRO A 123 -4.20 5.23 -2.03
C PRO A 123 -4.12 5.97 -3.38
N GLU A 124 -3.78 7.26 -3.35
CA GLU A 124 -3.45 8.01 -4.57
C GLU A 124 -1.97 7.81 -4.90
N GLN A 125 -1.64 7.44 -6.14
CA GLN A 125 -0.23 7.27 -6.54
C GLN A 125 0.48 8.64 -6.48
N PRO A 126 1.62 8.76 -5.78
CA PRO A 126 2.41 9.98 -5.78
C PRO A 126 3.12 10.20 -7.12
N ASP A 127 3.45 11.45 -7.43
CA ASP A 127 4.27 11.82 -8.58
C ASP A 127 5.59 11.03 -8.64
N ASP A 128 6.09 10.80 -9.86
CA ASP A 128 7.31 10.02 -10.08
C ASP A 128 8.56 10.73 -9.48
N PRO A 129 9.34 10.07 -8.62
CA PRO A 129 10.41 10.71 -7.85
C PRO A 129 11.62 11.07 -8.72
N ILE A 130 12.03 12.33 -8.67
CA ILE A 130 13.16 12.84 -9.46
C ILE A 130 14.49 12.59 -8.71
N TRP A 131 15.27 11.61 -9.16
CA TRP A 131 16.63 11.36 -8.68
C TRP A 131 17.66 11.70 -9.78
N LYS A 132 18.51 12.70 -9.54
CA LYS A 132 19.47 13.18 -10.56
C LYS A 132 20.41 12.05 -11.00
N GLY A 133 20.56 11.88 -12.32
CA GLY A 133 21.40 10.84 -12.92
C GLY A 133 20.75 9.46 -12.99
N HIS A 134 19.48 9.36 -12.60
CA HIS A 134 18.71 8.11 -12.59
C HIS A 134 17.36 8.30 -13.30
N GLU A 135 16.82 7.19 -13.80
CA GLU A 135 15.50 7.08 -14.40
C GLU A 135 14.63 6.23 -13.48
N PHE A 136 13.43 6.71 -13.15
CA PHE A 136 12.47 5.97 -12.34
C PHE A 136 11.72 4.96 -13.21
N LEU A 137 11.63 3.71 -12.76
CA LEU A 137 11.02 2.60 -13.51
C LEU A 137 9.64 2.19 -12.98
N GLY A 138 9.30 2.57 -11.73
CA GLY A 138 7.99 2.31 -11.14
C GLY A 138 8.05 1.87 -9.68
N TYR A 139 6.86 1.64 -9.13
CA TYR A 139 6.64 1.09 -7.80
C TYR A 139 6.29 -0.40 -7.89
N TYR A 140 6.85 -1.22 -7.00
CA TYR A 140 6.70 -2.67 -6.96
C TYR A 140 6.25 -3.17 -5.57
N ALA A 141 5.57 -4.31 -5.50
CA ALA A 141 5.09 -4.91 -4.26
C ALA A 141 6.15 -5.81 -3.58
N ASP A 142 7.20 -6.17 -4.32
CA ASP A 142 8.31 -7.03 -3.91
C ASP A 142 9.66 -6.33 -4.10
N ALA A 143 10.67 -6.73 -3.31
CA ALA A 143 12.01 -6.13 -3.35
C ALA A 143 12.83 -6.59 -4.58
N GLU A 144 12.40 -7.67 -5.22
CA GLU A 144 12.94 -8.23 -6.45
C GLU A 144 12.40 -7.53 -7.72
N PHE A 145 11.47 -6.58 -7.57
CA PHE A 145 10.85 -5.79 -8.64
C PHE A 145 10.15 -6.63 -9.73
N THR A 146 9.46 -7.71 -9.33
CA THR A 146 8.78 -8.64 -10.24
C THR A 146 7.27 -8.42 -10.34
N VAL A 147 6.65 -7.77 -9.35
CA VAL A 147 5.22 -7.49 -9.26
C VAL A 147 5.00 -5.97 -9.13
N PRO A 148 4.48 -5.28 -10.15
CA PRO A 148 4.12 -3.86 -10.04
C PRO A 148 3.12 -3.61 -8.90
N PHE A 149 3.29 -2.50 -8.18
CA PHE A 149 2.42 -2.11 -7.07
C PHE A 149 1.08 -1.58 -7.60
N ASP A 150 -0.01 -2.26 -7.25
CA ASP A 150 -1.36 -1.89 -7.69
C ASP A 150 -1.98 -0.84 -6.75
N TRP A 151 -1.79 0.43 -7.09
CA TRP A 151 -2.38 1.58 -6.41
C TRP A 151 -3.92 1.60 -6.42
N THR A 152 -4.61 0.72 -7.15
CA THR A 152 -6.08 0.62 -7.13
C THR A 152 -6.62 -0.26 -5.99
N ILE A 153 -5.76 -1.02 -5.31
CA ILE A 153 -6.16 -1.90 -4.21
C ILE A 153 -6.48 -1.07 -2.95
N PRO A 154 -7.68 -1.20 -2.34
CA PRO A 154 -8.00 -0.51 -1.11
C PRO A 154 -7.18 -0.98 0.10
N LEU A 155 -6.65 -0.05 0.89
CA LEU A 155 -5.86 -0.38 2.08
C LEU A 155 -6.75 -0.59 3.31
N ASP A 156 -6.56 -1.72 4.01
CA ASP A 156 -7.11 -2.00 5.34
C ASP A 156 -6.10 -1.78 6.47
N ARG A 157 -4.79 -1.77 6.14
CA ARG A 157 -3.62 -1.58 7.02
C ARG A 157 -2.44 -0.98 6.24
N ALA A 158 -1.30 -0.75 6.90
CA ALA A 158 -0.07 -0.34 6.23
C ALA A 158 0.52 -1.45 5.33
N VAL A 159 1.12 -1.04 4.20
CA VAL A 159 1.80 -1.91 3.22
C VAL A 159 3.11 -1.27 2.74
N THR A 160 3.98 -2.05 2.11
CA THR A 160 5.26 -1.58 1.55
C THR A 160 5.20 -1.56 0.03
N ALA A 161 5.79 -0.53 -0.58
CA ALA A 161 6.12 -0.48 -2.00
C ALA A 161 7.63 -0.23 -2.18
N TYR A 162 8.22 -0.76 -3.24
CA TYR A 162 9.63 -0.60 -3.58
C TYR A 162 9.78 0.27 -4.83
N ALA A 163 10.46 1.40 -4.71
CA ALA A 163 10.73 2.32 -5.82
C ALA A 163 11.94 1.84 -6.62
N GLN A 164 11.74 1.45 -7.88
CA GLN A 164 12.83 1.01 -8.75
C GLN A 164 13.40 2.17 -9.57
N PHE A 165 14.72 2.23 -9.67
CA PHE A 165 15.44 3.16 -10.53
C PHE A 165 16.53 2.42 -11.31
N GLN A 166 16.90 2.97 -12.47
CA GLN A 166 18.14 2.63 -13.16
C GLN A 166 19.02 3.88 -13.36
N ASN A 167 20.29 3.70 -13.67
CA ASN A 167 21.14 4.82 -14.08
C ASN A 167 20.61 5.40 -15.40
N ALA A 168 20.46 6.72 -15.47
CA ALA A 168 20.08 7.37 -16.72
C ALA A 168 21.14 7.11 -17.79
N SER A 169 20.72 6.85 -19.02
CA SER A 169 21.64 6.64 -20.13
C SER A 169 22.38 7.94 -20.47
N VAL A 170 23.60 8.07 -19.95
CA VAL A 170 24.54 9.10 -20.40
C VAL A 170 24.95 8.76 -21.82
N ILE A 171 24.28 9.39 -22.79
CA ILE A 171 24.82 9.55 -24.13
C ILE A 171 26.10 10.37 -23.95
N PRO A 172 27.29 9.85 -24.31
CA PRO A 172 28.49 10.67 -24.32
C PRO A 172 28.27 11.81 -25.32
N ASP A 173 28.54 13.04 -24.91
CA ASP A 173 28.49 14.16 -25.83
C ASP A 173 29.62 13.98 -26.86
N PRO A 174 29.32 13.87 -28.16
CA PRO A 174 30.36 13.67 -29.17
C PRO A 174 31.29 14.88 -29.32
N ASP A 175 30.92 16.04 -28.77
CA ASP A 175 31.73 17.26 -28.77
C ASP A 175 32.62 17.39 -27.51
N ASP A 176 32.56 16.45 -26.56
CA ASP A 176 33.44 16.39 -25.37
C ASP A 176 34.80 15.76 -25.74
N GLU A 177 35.47 16.34 -26.75
CA GLU A 177 36.86 16.00 -27.09
C GLU A 177 37.79 16.47 -25.96
N ASP A 178 38.25 15.51 -25.15
CA ASP A 178 39.40 15.68 -24.26
C ASP A 178 40.55 16.34 -25.06
N PRO A 179 41.12 17.47 -24.59
CA PRO A 179 42.08 18.24 -25.38
C PRO A 179 43.33 17.40 -25.65
N ILE A 180 43.54 17.04 -26.92
CA ILE A 180 44.63 16.17 -27.37
C ILE A 180 45.98 16.77 -26.95
N ASP A 181 46.70 16.04 -26.10
CA ASP A 181 48.06 16.40 -25.68
C ASP A 181 49.05 15.99 -26.79
N ASP A 182 49.36 16.95 -27.68
CA ASP A 182 50.09 16.79 -28.95
C ASP A 182 51.59 16.43 -28.81
N GLU A 183 51.97 15.47 -27.96
CA GLU A 183 53.35 14.94 -27.82
C GLU A 183 53.47 13.39 -27.91
N ASP A 184 53.02 12.78 -29.01
CA ASP A 184 53.65 11.54 -29.54
C ASP A 184 54.07 11.69 -31.02
N PRO A 185 55.38 11.78 -31.32
CA PRO A 185 55.88 11.90 -32.68
C PRO A 185 56.04 10.57 -33.46
N ASN A 186 55.50 9.41 -33.03
CA ASN A 186 55.73 8.14 -33.75
C ASN A 186 54.67 7.00 -33.59
N GLY A 187 53.41 7.22 -34.00
CA GLY A 187 52.25 6.36 -33.63
C GLY A 187 51.42 5.59 -34.70
N THR A 188 51.83 5.50 -35.98
CA THR A 188 51.15 4.77 -37.11
C THR A 188 49.76 5.24 -37.60
N ASP A 189 49.56 5.27 -38.93
CA ASP A 189 48.32 5.70 -39.62
C ASP A 189 47.28 4.56 -39.72
N SER A 190 45.99 4.87 -39.49
CA SER A 190 44.86 3.96 -39.70
C SER A 190 43.56 4.72 -40.07
N LYS A 191 43.62 5.57 -41.10
CA LYS A 191 42.42 6.19 -41.70
C LYS A 191 41.54 5.19 -42.47
N ASP A 192 40.65 4.51 -41.76
CA ASP A 192 39.42 3.95 -42.36
C ASP A 192 38.24 4.85 -41.99
N ASN A 193 37.61 5.43 -43.02
CA ASN A 193 36.75 6.60 -42.89
C ASN A 193 35.29 6.28 -43.23
N ILE A 194 34.37 6.66 -42.35
CA ILE A 194 32.93 6.92 -42.60
C ILE A 194 32.16 5.88 -43.42
N THR A 195 31.17 5.24 -42.78
CA THR A 195 29.89 4.93 -43.46
C THR A 195 28.74 5.37 -42.56
N ALA A 196 28.50 6.68 -42.55
CA ALA A 196 27.32 7.31 -41.98
C ALA A 196 26.50 7.94 -43.12
N GLY A 197 25.18 7.71 -43.14
CA GLY A 197 24.26 8.36 -44.06
C GLY A 197 23.17 7.46 -44.64
N ILE A 198 22.06 8.09 -45.05
CA ILE A 198 20.92 7.55 -45.83
C ILE A 198 20.23 6.29 -45.27
N GLY A 199 19.75 6.41 -44.02
CA GLY A 199 18.70 5.56 -43.44
C GLY A 199 17.34 6.27 -43.22
N GLU A 200 17.20 7.55 -43.60
CA GLU A 200 15.94 8.29 -43.48
C GLU A 200 14.87 7.73 -44.41
N PHE A 201 13.88 7.01 -43.88
CA PHE A 201 12.55 6.92 -44.50
C PHE A 201 11.46 6.52 -43.48
N PHE A 202 10.31 7.21 -43.56
CA PHE A 202 9.08 7.05 -42.77
C PHE A 202 9.02 7.67 -41.36
N GLU A 203 8.82 8.99 -41.34
CA GLU A 203 7.70 9.55 -40.56
C GLU A 203 6.52 9.89 -41.49
N GLN A 204 5.33 10.04 -40.88
CA GLN A 204 4.14 10.75 -41.37
C GLN A 204 3.27 10.09 -42.48
N TYR A 205 1.94 10.14 -42.24
CA TYR A 205 0.82 9.62 -43.06
C TYR A 205 0.73 8.07 -43.17
N GLY A 206 -0.42 7.47 -42.81
CA GLY A 206 -0.58 6.00 -42.74
C GLY A 206 -2.01 5.47 -42.97
N ALA A 207 -2.16 4.14 -42.95
CA ALA A 207 -3.43 3.41 -43.10
C ALA A 207 -3.35 1.97 -42.52
N LEU A 208 -4.50 1.30 -42.32
CA LEU A 208 -4.64 -0.05 -41.74
C LEU A 208 -5.23 -1.08 -42.74
N THR A 209 -4.88 -2.37 -42.60
CA THR A 209 -5.65 -3.54 -43.10
C THR A 209 -5.11 -4.88 -42.52
N LEU A 210 -5.85 -5.99 -42.62
CA LEU A 210 -5.80 -7.07 -41.61
C LEU A 210 -5.99 -8.52 -42.13
N GLY A 211 -5.02 -9.42 -41.87
CA GLY A 211 -5.18 -10.88 -41.68
C GLY A 211 -5.61 -11.78 -42.87
N ILE A 212 -5.70 -13.12 -42.82
CA ILE A 212 -5.13 -14.23 -42.00
C ILE A 212 -5.04 -15.44 -42.98
N ALA A 213 -3.96 -16.23 -43.12
CA ALA A 213 -3.67 -17.45 -42.34
C ALA A 213 -2.36 -18.11 -42.82
N GLY A 214 -1.54 -18.73 -41.96
CA GLY A 214 -1.62 -18.83 -40.51
C GLY A 214 -0.24 -19.04 -39.88
N GLY A 215 0.44 -17.99 -39.40
CA GLY A 215 0.07 -16.57 -39.50
C GLY A 215 1.16 -15.68 -38.91
N ILE A 216 1.74 -14.82 -39.74
CA ILE A 216 2.81 -13.88 -39.32
C ILE A 216 2.21 -12.68 -38.57
N VAL A 217 3.02 -12.08 -37.69
CA VAL A 217 2.75 -10.90 -36.84
C VAL A 217 1.88 -9.83 -37.51
N ILE A 218 0.75 -9.49 -36.86
CA ILE A 218 0.02 -8.22 -37.01
C ILE A 218 -0.58 -7.83 -35.64
N ALA A 219 -0.55 -6.54 -35.28
CA ALA A 219 -1.21 -5.98 -34.10
C ALA A 219 -2.30 -4.97 -34.49
N VAL A 220 -3.42 -4.89 -33.75
CA VAL A 220 -4.51 -3.91 -33.97
C VAL A 220 -5.21 -3.53 -32.66
N PHE A 221 -5.59 -2.25 -32.55
CA PHE A 221 -6.53 -1.68 -31.56
C PHE A 221 -7.64 -0.89 -32.29
N ALA A 222 -8.84 -0.63 -31.76
CA ALA A 222 -9.46 -1.17 -30.54
C ALA A 222 -10.74 -1.97 -30.89
N ILE A 223 -12.02 -1.65 -30.60
CA ILE A 223 -12.72 -0.55 -29.90
C ILE A 223 -13.86 -1.21 -29.07
N GLY A 224 -14.15 -0.72 -27.86
CA GLY A 224 -15.11 -1.36 -26.95
C GLY A 224 -16.58 -0.98 -27.15
N VAL A 225 -17.48 -1.79 -26.57
CA VAL A 225 -18.66 -1.37 -25.77
C VAL A 225 -19.33 -2.59 -25.12
N ARG A 226 -19.59 -2.49 -23.80
CA ARG A 226 -20.45 -3.37 -22.94
C ARG A 226 -20.03 -4.83 -22.67
N HIS A 227 -19.97 -5.14 -21.37
CA HIS A 227 -19.99 -6.41 -20.62
C HIS A 227 -20.61 -7.67 -21.30
N PRO A 228 -20.19 -8.92 -20.94
CA PRO A 228 -19.80 -9.31 -19.58
C PRO A 228 -18.58 -10.25 -19.36
N VAL A 229 -17.99 -10.11 -18.15
CA VAL A 229 -17.47 -11.11 -17.17
C VAL A 229 -16.99 -12.49 -17.66
N VAL A 230 -15.79 -12.92 -17.23
CA VAL A 230 -15.48 -14.17 -16.44
C VAL A 230 -13.96 -14.49 -16.41
N LEU A 231 -13.47 -14.82 -15.20
CA LEU A 231 -12.21 -15.48 -14.77
C LEU A 231 -11.00 -15.64 -15.73
N ILE A 232 -9.82 -15.33 -15.17
CA ILE A 232 -8.62 -16.18 -15.31
C ILE A 232 -8.27 -16.72 -13.91
N VAL A 233 -8.05 -18.03 -13.80
CA VAL A 233 -7.64 -18.72 -12.56
C VAL A 233 -6.62 -19.80 -12.91
N GLY A 234 -5.59 -19.96 -12.07
CA GLY A 234 -4.91 -21.26 -11.91
C GLY A 234 -3.63 -21.50 -12.70
N ILE A 235 -2.52 -20.93 -12.21
CA ILE A 235 -1.32 -21.64 -11.72
C ILE A 235 -0.56 -22.59 -12.70
N ALA A 236 0.77 -22.58 -12.57
CA ALA A 236 1.71 -23.26 -13.46
C ALA A 236 2.06 -24.71 -13.07
N LEU A 237 2.87 -25.35 -13.94
CA LEU A 237 3.76 -26.49 -13.70
C LEU A 237 3.16 -27.86 -13.34
N LEU A 238 3.40 -28.86 -14.21
CA LEU A 238 4.08 -30.09 -13.77
C LEU A 238 4.82 -30.82 -14.91
N VAL A 239 5.97 -31.37 -14.51
CA VAL A 239 7.12 -31.94 -15.23
C VAL A 239 6.82 -33.04 -16.28
N ILE A 240 7.70 -33.10 -17.29
CA ILE A 240 7.78 -34.10 -18.37
C ILE A 240 8.00 -35.53 -17.84
N ALA A 241 7.16 -36.48 -18.27
CA ALA A 241 7.51 -37.91 -18.33
C ALA A 241 6.67 -38.66 -19.38
N ALA A 242 7.26 -39.74 -19.95
CA ALA A 242 6.62 -40.79 -20.75
C ALA A 242 5.96 -40.41 -22.09
N LEU A 243 6.75 -40.35 -23.18
CA LEU A 243 6.30 -40.79 -24.52
C LEU A 243 7.44 -41.31 -25.42
N LEU A 244 8.30 -42.19 -24.88
CA LEU A 244 9.31 -42.95 -25.65
C LEU A 244 9.23 -44.45 -25.35
N LYS A 245 8.18 -45.10 -25.86
CA LYS A 245 8.09 -46.55 -26.11
C LYS A 245 6.76 -46.92 -26.77
N PHE A 246 6.76 -47.03 -28.10
CA PHE A 246 6.17 -48.16 -28.84
C PHE A 246 6.84 -48.20 -30.21
N GLY A 247 7.25 -49.39 -30.65
CA GLY A 247 8.14 -49.54 -31.82
C GLY A 247 8.73 -50.94 -32.02
N VAL A 248 8.12 -51.96 -31.42
CA VAL A 248 8.40 -53.39 -31.68
C VAL A 248 7.07 -54.13 -31.62
N ILE A 249 6.58 -54.53 -32.80
CA ILE A 249 5.37 -55.33 -33.08
C ILE A 249 4.06 -54.69 -32.56
#